data_AF-A0A9X0AZA2-F1
#
_entry.id   AF-A0A9X0AZA2-F1
#
_cell.length_a   1.000
_cell.length_b   1.000
_cell.length_c   1.000
_cell.angle_alpha   90.00
_cell.angle_beta   90.00
_cell.angle_gamma   90.00
#
_symmetry.space_group_name_H-M   'P 1'
#
loop_
_entity.id
_entity.type
_entity.pdbx_description
1 polymer ?
#
loop_
_entity_poly.entity_id
_entity_poly.type
_entity_poly.pdbx_seq_one_letter_code
_entity_poly.pdbx_strand_id
1 'polypeptide(L)'
;MYTLLEVYGPCISTASWTDWPRHRKVLATPFNENIMKFVWQESLKQAREMLEIWTQSSNAQEISTAKDTRTLSLNVLAATGFRKSYQFRGSGQAGNDEAGSYRDALQTVLDNVILIMIIPFRYLKLQFMPKSW
;
A
#
# COMPACT_ATOMS: atom_id res chain seq x y z
N MET A 1 12.94 8.84 20.26
CA MET A 1 11.80 9.55 19.63
C MET A 1 11.26 8.84 18.39
N TYR A 2 12.07 8.06 17.64
CA TYR A 2 11.63 7.33 16.44
C TYR A 2 11.03 5.93 16.66
N THR A 3 11.02 5.42 17.90
CA THR A 3 10.56 4.06 18.24
C THR A 3 9.08 3.80 17.95
N LEU A 4 8.24 4.84 17.87
CA LEU A 4 6.83 4.71 17.49
C LEU A 4 6.67 4.24 16.03
N LEU A 5 7.60 4.61 15.15
CA LEU A 5 7.56 4.26 13.73
C LEU A 5 8.20 2.89 13.43
N GLU A 6 8.80 2.24 14.44
CA GLU A 6 9.41 0.91 14.33
C GLU A 6 8.40 -0.23 14.46
N VAL A 7 7.16 -0.01 13.98
CA VAL A 7 6.09 -1.01 14.01
C VAL A 7 6.52 -2.32 13.33
N TYR A 8 7.31 -2.21 12.27
CA TYR A 8 7.87 -3.33 11.50
C TYR A 8 9.38 -3.52 11.72
N GLY A 9 9.95 -2.88 12.74
CA GLY A 9 11.40 -2.84 13.01
C GLY A 9 12.11 -1.60 12.45
N PRO A 10 13.44 -1.53 12.57
CA PRO A 10 14.23 -0.37 12.13
C PRO A 10 14.13 -0.18 10.61
N CYS A 11 13.57 0.94 10.17
CA CYS A 11 13.44 1.30 8.75
C CYS A 11 14.24 2.58 8.45
N ILE A 12 14.35 2.97 7.17
CA ILE A 12 15.10 4.20 6.81
C ILE A 12 14.56 5.46 7.50
N SER A 13 13.24 5.48 7.80
CA SER A 13 12.58 6.59 8.49
C SER A 13 12.86 6.63 9.99
N THR A 14 13.39 5.54 10.57
CA THR A 14 13.75 5.45 12.00
C THR A 14 15.25 5.25 12.22
N ALA A 15 16.04 5.13 11.15
CA ALA A 15 17.47 4.89 11.22
C ALA A 15 18.22 6.06 11.87
N SER A 16 19.09 5.74 12.82
CA SER A 16 20.07 6.68 13.37
C SER A 16 21.00 7.21 12.28
N TRP A 17 21.60 8.38 12.51
CA TRP A 17 22.45 9.07 11.53
C TRP A 17 23.63 8.19 11.02
N THR A 18 24.11 7.26 11.85
CA THR A 18 25.17 6.30 11.53
C THR A 18 24.71 5.14 10.63
N ASP A 19 23.48 4.68 10.79
CA ASP A 19 22.91 3.54 10.04
C ASP A 19 22.15 3.98 8.79
N TRP A 20 21.76 5.25 8.71
CA TRP A 20 21.05 5.82 7.58
C TRP A 20 21.76 5.60 6.22
N PRO A 21 23.09 5.80 6.09
CA PRO A 21 23.77 5.55 4.82
C PRO A 21 23.68 4.08 4.38
N ARG A 22 23.72 3.14 5.35
CA ARG A 22 23.59 1.70 5.08
C ARG A 22 22.18 1.36 4.61
N HIS A 23 21.16 1.85 5.31
CA HIS A 23 19.75 1.64 4.94
C HIS A 23 19.42 2.24 3.58
N ARG A 24 19.90 3.47 3.32
CA ARG A 24 19.74 4.15 2.03
C ARG A 24 20.44 3.40 0.90
N LYS A 25 21.65 2.88 1.11
CA LYS A 25 22.38 2.15 0.07
C LYS A 25 21.62 0.92 -0.41
N VAL A 26 21.05 0.15 0.51
CA VAL A 26 20.24 -1.04 0.17
C VAL A 26 18.93 -0.64 -0.52
N LEU A 27 18.27 0.41 -0.03
CA LEU A 27 17.03 0.89 -0.62
C LEU A 27 17.22 1.56 -1.98
N ALA A 28 18.36 2.15 -2.28
CA ALA A 28 18.58 2.83 -3.55
C ALA A 28 18.60 1.88 -4.76
N THR A 29 19.01 0.62 -4.56
CA THR A 29 19.15 -0.38 -5.64
C THR A 29 17.85 -0.67 -6.41
N PRO A 30 16.68 -0.87 -5.75
CA PRO A 30 15.40 -1.02 -6.46
C PRO A 30 14.86 0.27 -7.10
N PHE A 31 15.32 1.47 -6.72
CA PHE A 31 14.93 2.73 -7.37
C PHE A 31 15.85 3.09 -8.54
N ASN A 32 16.11 2.12 -9.42
CA ASN A 32 16.87 2.36 -10.65
C ASN A 32 15.95 2.76 -11.81
N GLU A 33 16.54 3.31 -12.87
CA GLU A 33 15.80 3.83 -14.03
C GLU A 33 14.95 2.76 -14.73
N ASN A 34 15.40 1.50 -14.72
CA ASN A 34 14.68 0.39 -15.36
C ASN A 34 13.37 0.08 -14.62
N ILE A 35 13.42 0.01 -13.28
CA ILE A 35 12.22 -0.18 -12.46
C ILE A 35 11.32 1.06 -12.55
N MET A 36 11.89 2.26 -12.55
CA MET A 36 11.10 3.50 -12.70
C MET A 36 10.36 3.57 -14.04
N LYS A 37 10.95 3.07 -15.13
CA LYS A 37 10.26 2.93 -16.44
C LYS A 37 9.04 2.01 -16.33
N PHE A 38 9.18 0.87 -15.66
CA PHE A 38 8.07 -0.03 -15.41
C PHE A 38 6.98 0.61 -14.52
N VAL A 39 7.37 1.27 -13.42
CA VAL A 39 6.44 2.01 -12.54
C VAL A 39 5.65 3.05 -13.33
N TRP A 40 6.32 3.79 -14.21
CA TRP A 40 5.70 4.82 -15.05
C TRP A 40 4.66 4.22 -16.01
N GLN A 41 5.03 3.13 -16.70
CA GLN A 41 4.13 2.43 -17.62
C GLN A 41 2.89 1.88 -16.90
N GLU A 42 3.08 1.25 -15.74
CA GLU A 42 1.97 0.72 -14.95
C GLU A 42 1.09 1.86 -14.39
N SER A 43 1.69 2.95 -13.93
CA SER A 43 0.94 4.12 -13.44
C SER A 43 0.08 4.73 -14.54
N LEU A 44 0.61 4.86 -15.76
CA LEU A 44 -0.14 5.32 -16.92
C LEU A 44 -1.30 4.39 -17.27
N LYS A 45 -1.07 3.07 -17.23
CA LYS A 45 -2.09 2.07 -17.48
C LYS A 45 -3.22 2.17 -16.46
N GLN A 46 -2.91 2.14 -15.16
CA GLN A 46 -3.89 2.23 -14.07
C GLN A 46 -4.67 3.55 -14.11
N ALA A 47 -4.01 4.68 -14.42
CA ALA A 47 -4.67 5.97 -14.55
C ALA A 47 -5.65 6.03 -15.73
N ARG A 48 -5.29 5.42 -16.87
CA ARG A 48 -6.18 5.33 -18.03
C ARG A 48 -7.41 4.49 -17.73
N GLU A 49 -7.22 3.31 -17.12
CA GLU A 49 -8.33 2.43 -16.73
C GLU A 49 -9.25 3.13 -15.70
N MET A 50 -8.69 3.89 -14.76
CA MET A 50 -9.47 4.71 -13.82
C MET A 50 -10.31 5.78 -14.54
N LEU A 51 -9.71 6.52 -15.48
CA LEU A 51 -10.43 7.54 -16.27
C LEU A 51 -11.51 6.94 -17.17
N GLU A 52 -11.26 5.76 -17.74
CA GLU A 52 -12.25 5.04 -18.54
C GLU A 52 -13.48 4.69 -17.71
N ILE A 53 -13.30 4.16 -16.50
CA ILE A 53 -14.40 3.88 -15.56
C ILE A 53 -15.13 5.16 -15.14
N TRP A 54 -14.40 6.25 -14.90
CA TRP A 54 -15.02 7.53 -14.54
C TRP A 54 -15.83 8.16 -15.68
N THR A 55 -15.41 7.97 -16.92
CA THR A 55 -16.09 8.51 -18.12
C THR A 55 -17.24 7.64 -18.59
N GLN A 56 -17.17 6.32 -18.36
CA GLN A 56 -18.24 5.38 -18.70
C GLN A 56 -19.34 5.30 -17.63
N SER A 57 -19.04 5.67 -16.38
CA SER A 57 -20.04 5.64 -15.31
C SER A 57 -21.02 6.81 -15.43
N SER A 58 -22.27 6.49 -15.80
CA SER A 58 -23.38 7.46 -15.91
C SER A 58 -23.81 8.05 -14.56
N ASN A 59 -23.40 7.44 -13.43
CA ASN A 59 -23.80 7.85 -12.08
C ASN A 59 -22.60 8.37 -11.30
N ALA A 60 -22.55 9.69 -11.12
CA ALA A 60 -21.53 10.37 -10.31
C ALA A 60 -21.50 9.90 -8.84
N GLN A 61 -22.56 9.24 -8.34
CA GLN A 61 -22.63 8.74 -6.96
C GLN A 61 -21.70 7.54 -6.67
N GLU A 62 -21.22 6.82 -7.68
CA GLU A 62 -20.33 5.66 -7.49
C GLU A 62 -18.83 5.99 -7.57
N ILE A 63 -18.49 7.23 -7.89
CA ILE A 63 -17.10 7.68 -8.05
C ILE A 63 -16.63 8.28 -6.73
N SER A 64 -15.64 7.63 -6.10
CA SER A 64 -14.99 8.15 -4.91
C SER A 64 -13.51 8.38 -5.22
N THR A 65 -13.14 9.62 -5.53
CA THR A 65 -11.77 10.00 -5.88
C THR A 65 -10.75 9.49 -4.87
N ALA A 66 -11.04 9.60 -3.57
CA ALA A 66 -10.15 9.12 -2.52
C ALA A 66 -9.92 7.60 -2.58
N LYS A 67 -10.99 6.81 -2.76
CA LYS A 67 -10.90 5.33 -2.84
C LYS A 67 -10.25 4.89 -4.15
N ASP A 68 -10.58 5.53 -5.25
CA ASP A 68 -10.08 5.18 -6.58
C ASP A 68 -8.59 5.52 -6.72
N THR A 69 -8.14 6.68 -6.24
CA THR A 69 -6.71 7.03 -6.19
C THR A 69 -5.94 6.09 -5.26
N ARG A 70 -6.54 5.69 -4.14
CA ARG A 70 -5.95 4.69 -3.24
C ARG A 70 -5.77 3.35 -3.96
N THR A 71 -6.80 2.85 -4.63
CA THR A 71 -6.72 1.61 -5.43
C THR A 71 -5.64 1.72 -6.50
N LEU A 72 -5.56 2.85 -7.21
CA LEU A 72 -4.52 3.09 -8.22
C LEU A 72 -3.12 2.96 -7.60
N SER A 73 -2.85 3.62 -6.48
CA SER A 73 -1.54 3.57 -5.82
C SER A 73 -1.18 2.15 -5.35
N LEU A 74 -2.15 1.43 -4.78
CA LEU A 74 -1.97 0.04 -4.35
C LEU A 74 -1.65 -0.90 -5.51
N ASN A 75 -2.27 -0.69 -6.67
CA ASN A 75 -2.05 -1.52 -7.86
C ASN A 75 -0.65 -1.33 -8.42
N VAL A 76 -0.21 -0.06 -8.50
CA VAL A 76 1.14 0.27 -8.94
C VAL A 76 2.17 -0.30 -7.95
N LEU A 77 1.95 -0.17 -6.65
CA LEU A 77 2.83 -0.76 -5.63
C LEU A 77 2.86 -2.29 -5.71
N ALA A 78 1.72 -2.93 -5.92
CA ALA A 78 1.62 -4.38 -6.05
C ALA A 78 2.37 -4.88 -7.30
N ALA A 79 2.17 -4.20 -8.43
CA ALA A 79 2.84 -4.51 -9.69
C ALA A 79 4.35 -4.31 -9.59
N THR A 80 4.80 -3.25 -8.91
CA THR A 80 6.23 -2.91 -8.83
C THR A 80 6.96 -3.74 -7.78
N GLY A 81 6.34 -4.00 -6.63
CA GLY A 81 6.90 -4.79 -5.54
C GLY A 81 6.84 -6.31 -5.76
N PHE A 82 5.75 -6.81 -6.37
CA PHE A 82 5.49 -8.25 -6.49
C PHE A 82 5.43 -8.74 -7.95
N ARG A 83 5.65 -7.85 -8.94
CA ARG A 83 5.55 -8.16 -10.38
C ARG A 83 4.21 -8.78 -10.80
N LYS A 84 3.14 -8.50 -10.05
CA LYS A 84 1.77 -8.87 -10.42
C LYS A 84 1.00 -7.62 -10.80
N SER A 85 0.75 -7.43 -12.09
CA SER A 85 -0.17 -6.38 -12.55
C SER A 85 -1.60 -6.86 -12.41
N TYR A 86 -2.47 -5.95 -11.99
CA TYR A 86 -3.86 -6.25 -11.70
C TYR A 86 -4.71 -5.19 -12.40
N GLN A 87 -5.86 -5.55 -12.97
CA GLN A 87 -6.74 -4.57 -13.59
C GLN A 87 -7.29 -3.57 -12.57
N PHE A 88 -7.41 -2.31 -12.96
CA PHE A 88 -8.05 -1.29 -12.15
C PHE A 88 -9.54 -1.62 -11.99
N ARG A 89 -10.03 -1.57 -10.75
CA ARG A 89 -11.44 -1.76 -10.42
C ARG A 89 -11.88 -0.57 -9.60
N GLY A 90 -12.90 0.13 -10.08
CA GLY A 90 -13.48 1.27 -9.37
C GLY A 90 -14.20 0.84 -8.09
N SER A 91 -14.50 1.79 -7.22
CA SER A 91 -15.06 1.54 -5.89
C SER A 91 -16.37 0.71 -5.84
N GLY A 92 -17.12 0.63 -6.95
CA GLY A 92 -18.35 -0.16 -7.08
C GLY A 92 -18.19 -1.61 -7.58
N GLN A 93 -16.99 -2.05 -7.99
CA GLN A 93 -16.75 -3.35 -8.63
C GLN A 93 -15.78 -4.25 -7.85
N ALA A 94 -15.87 -4.27 -6.52
CA ALA A 94 -15.04 -5.13 -5.67
C ALA A 94 -15.42 -6.62 -5.83
N GLY A 95 -14.91 -7.27 -6.87
CA GLY A 95 -15.01 -8.74 -7.06
C GLY A 95 -14.03 -9.50 -6.17
N ASN A 96 -14.47 -10.65 -5.63
CA ASN A 96 -13.79 -11.50 -4.65
C ASN A 96 -12.66 -12.38 -5.24
N ASP A 97 -11.77 -11.79 -6.04
CA ASP A 97 -10.63 -12.50 -6.63
C ASP A 97 -9.37 -12.39 -5.74
N GLU A 98 -8.35 -13.22 -5.98
CA GLU A 98 -7.07 -13.20 -5.25
C GLU A 98 -6.42 -11.79 -5.22
N ALA A 99 -6.56 -11.05 -6.33
CA ALA A 99 -6.11 -9.68 -6.48
C ALA A 99 -6.84 -8.71 -5.53
N GLY A 100 -8.16 -8.90 -5.39
CA GLY A 100 -9.01 -8.11 -4.50
C GLY A 100 -8.68 -8.40 -3.04
N SER A 101 -8.54 -9.67 -2.67
CA SER A 101 -8.18 -10.09 -1.31
C SER A 101 -6.83 -9.51 -0.85
N TYR A 102 -5.81 -9.51 -1.72
CA TYR A 102 -4.51 -8.91 -1.41
C TYR A 102 -4.61 -7.38 -1.21
N ARG A 103 -5.29 -6.69 -2.12
CA ARG A 103 -5.51 -5.24 -2.01
C ARG A 103 -6.25 -4.90 -0.73
N ASP A 104 -7.29 -5.66 -0.39
CA ASP A 104 -8.12 -5.45 0.79
C ASP A 104 -7.34 -5.74 2.09
N ALA A 105 -6.48 -6.76 2.10
CA ALA A 105 -5.57 -7.01 3.21
C ALA A 105 -4.58 -5.86 3.41
N LEU A 106 -3.94 -5.38 2.33
CA LEU A 106 -3.08 -4.19 2.41
C LEU A 106 -3.85 -2.94 2.84
N GLN A 107 -5.08 -2.78 2.33
CA GLN A 107 -5.95 -1.68 2.67
C GLN A 107 -6.24 -1.68 4.17
N THR A 108 -6.62 -2.84 4.71
CA THR A 108 -6.88 -3.06 6.13
C THR A 108 -5.65 -2.70 6.97
N VAL A 109 -4.46 -3.15 6.56
CA VAL A 109 -3.21 -2.83 7.26
C VAL A 109 -2.95 -1.32 7.25
N LEU A 110 -3.14 -0.65 6.11
CA LEU A 110 -2.94 0.80 5.98
C LEU A 110 -3.96 1.61 6.79
N ASP A 111 -5.23 1.21 6.83
CA ASP A 111 -6.26 1.91 7.61
C ASP A 111 -6.01 1.77 9.11
N ASN A 112 -5.47 0.64 9.53
CA ASN A 112 -5.13 0.38 10.93
C ASN A 112 -3.70 0.78 11.30
N VAL A 113 -2.89 1.30 10.37
CA VAL A 113 -1.46 1.56 10.62
C VAL A 113 -1.24 2.58 11.74
N ILE A 114 -2.10 3.59 11.84
CA ILE A 114 -2.05 4.60 12.90
C ILE A 114 -2.39 3.96 14.25
N LEU A 115 -3.40 3.09 14.27
CA LEU A 115 -3.80 2.36 15.47
C LEU A 115 -2.66 1.44 15.95
N ILE A 116 -2.02 0.71 15.03
CA ILE A 116 -0.87 -0.16 15.34
C ILE A 116 0.35 0.67 15.78
N MET A 117 0.54 1.87 15.22
CA MET A 117 1.62 2.78 15.62
C MET A 117 1.42 3.34 17.05
N ILE A 118 0.17 3.60 17.44
CA ILE A 118 -0.17 4.14 18.76
C ILE A 118 -0.20 3.04 19.83
N ILE A 119 -0.71 1.84 19.52
CA ILE A 119 -0.76 0.72 20.45
C ILE A 119 0.63 0.05 20.48
N PRO A 120 1.43 0.21 21.55
CA PRO A 120 2.73 -0.42 21.62
C PRO A 120 2.56 -1.94 21.59
N PHE A 121 3.35 -2.66 20.78
CA PHE A 121 3.36 -4.13 20.70
C PHE A 121 3.43 -4.83 22.08
N ARG A 122 3.93 -4.13 23.11
CA ARG A 122 3.94 -4.58 24.51
C ARG A 122 2.54 -4.75 25.11
N TYR A 123 1.57 -3.91 24.74
CA TYR A 123 0.18 -4.03 25.21
C TYR A 123 -0.60 -5.12 24.47
N LEU A 124 -0.24 -5.41 23.21
CA LEU A 124 -0.78 -6.55 22.45
C LEU A 124 -0.29 -7.92 22.95
N LYS A 125 0.77 -7.96 23.78
CA LYS A 125 1.25 -9.16 24.48
C LYS A 125 0.70 -9.31 25.91
N LEU A 126 -0.19 -8.42 26.36
CA LEU A 126 -0.81 -8.56 27.67
C LEU A 126 -1.90 -9.64 27.64
N GLN A 127 -2.12 -10.21 28.82
CA GLN A 127 -2.89 -11.42 29.15
C GLN A 127 -4.38 -11.37 28.75
N PHE A 128 -4.83 -10.27 28.16
CA PHE A 128 -6.22 -9.93 27.89
C PHE A 128 -6.67 -10.23 26.45
N MET A 129 -5.75 -10.67 25.58
CA MET A 129 -6.12 -11.08 24.21
C MET A 129 -6.56 -12.57 24.19
N PRO A 130 -7.71 -12.91 23.58
CA PRO A 130 -8.17 -14.29 23.48
C PRO A 130 -7.18 -15.11 22.64
N LYS A 131 -6.81 -16.28 23.16
CA LYS A 131 -5.75 -17.15 22.60
C LYS A 131 -6.18 -17.95 21.37
N SER A 132 -7.42 -17.81 20.91
CA SER A 132 -7.93 -18.45 19.69
C SER A 132 -9.15 -17.70 19.19
N TRP A 133 -9.25 -17.56 17.86
CA TRP A 133 -10.53 -17.54 17.16
C TRP A 133 -10.96 -18.98 16.89
#